data_AF-A0A961FQC2-F1
#
_entry.id   AF-A0A961FQC2-F1
#
_cell.length_a   1.000
_cell.length_b   1.000
_cell.length_c   1.000
_cell.angle_alpha   90.00
_cell.angle_beta   90.00
_cell.angle_gamma   90.00
#
_symmetry.space_group_name_H-M   'P 1'
#
loop_
_entity.id
_entity.type
_entity.pdbx_description
1 polymer ?
#
loop_
_entity_poly.entity_id
_entity_poly.type
_entity_poly.pdbx_seq_one_letter_code
_entity_poly.pdbx_strand_id
1 'polypeptide(L)'
;MIFRPRLTRFLAPLVAMLASGMTPLRAAVPDDFEQSVAAIQAVGPEGSGNVEAAAAWKKLSDADATAILPLLRAMEKSSPLARNWLRSAVEVIVDRELKAGAQLPFDELGSFLLDVRQSPQGRRLAFDMISRIDPETAKTLVPGFIEDPATELRRDAVKLLMDEGKALAEADKKQAAVLVYRQALNSARDVDQIQEIAKQLTGKLEQEIDLPRHFGFLMNWQVIGPFDNTKREGFDTVFPPEEEIKLDGNYPGKDGKEIGWQPLVSTDEYGKIDLNQPFGPLKEVTGYAFTEFNSAQAQPAELRLSCKNAWKIWLNGELLSGRDEYHRGQRIDQYQLPVQLKAGKNTILVKLCQNEQTQDWTVEWEFKLRVCDATGTAILAVDRPETQKTQAPTRRGRPADAN
;
A
#
# COMPACT_ATOMS: atom_id res chain seq x y z
N MET A 1 58.21 8.60 70.38
CA MET A 1 58.70 7.38 69.70
C MET A 1 57.76 7.16 68.52
N ILE A 2 58.11 7.16 67.23
CA ILE A 2 59.35 6.91 66.48
C ILE A 2 59.21 7.61 65.10
N PHE A 3 60.34 8.14 64.63
CA PHE A 3 60.84 8.48 63.27
C PHE A 3 59.94 8.42 61.99
N ARG A 4 60.05 9.49 61.17
CA ARG A 4 59.91 9.56 59.67
C ARG A 4 60.93 8.59 58.98
N PRO A 5 60.87 8.21 57.66
CA PRO A 5 60.53 9.07 56.50
C PRO A 5 60.03 8.45 55.14
N ARG A 6 59.66 9.35 54.21
CA ARG A 6 59.84 9.38 52.73
C ARG A 6 59.19 8.32 51.81
N LEU A 7 58.22 8.80 51.00
CA LEU A 7 57.79 8.21 49.72
C LEU A 7 58.88 8.37 48.65
N THR A 8 59.29 7.26 48.05
CA THR A 8 60.03 7.19 46.78
C THR A 8 59.04 7.05 45.61
N ARG A 9 59.10 7.99 44.66
CA ARG A 9 58.46 7.89 43.33
C ARG A 9 59.25 6.89 42.47
N PHE A 10 58.57 5.88 41.94
CA PHE A 10 59.07 5.09 40.81
C PHE A 10 58.56 5.71 39.50
N LEU A 11 59.48 6.06 38.60
CA LEU A 11 59.22 6.35 37.20
C LEU A 11 58.94 5.02 36.46
N ALA A 12 57.89 4.98 35.65
CA ALA A 12 57.72 4.00 34.58
C ALA A 12 57.85 4.71 33.22
N PRO A 13 58.48 4.11 32.19
CA PRO A 13 58.70 4.77 30.92
C PRO A 13 57.43 4.74 30.06
N LEU A 14 57.13 5.89 29.46
CA LEU A 14 56.06 6.08 28.48
C LEU A 14 56.50 5.44 27.15
N VAL A 15 55.96 4.27 26.80
CA VAL A 15 56.07 3.70 25.46
C VAL A 15 54.96 4.30 24.61
N ALA A 16 55.32 5.19 23.69
CA ALA A 16 54.39 5.73 22.70
C ALA A 16 54.12 4.67 21.63
N MET A 17 52.96 4.00 21.71
CA MET A 17 52.42 3.19 20.63
C MET A 17 51.77 4.13 19.61
N LEU A 18 52.40 4.28 18.45
CA LEU A 18 51.80 4.87 17.25
C LEU A 18 50.69 3.93 16.75
N ALA A 19 49.46 4.19 17.17
CA ALA A 19 48.28 3.58 16.58
C ALA A 19 47.99 4.29 15.24
N SER A 20 48.52 3.72 14.15
CA SER A 20 48.12 4.08 12.80
C SER A 20 46.68 3.63 12.56
N GLY A 21 45.73 4.51 12.89
CA GLY A 21 44.32 4.31 12.55
C GLY A 21 44.13 4.42 11.04
N MET A 22 44.08 3.28 10.34
CA MET A 22 43.51 3.22 9.00
C MET A 22 42.00 3.46 9.12
N THR A 23 41.59 4.72 8.97
CA THR A 23 40.22 5.06 8.63
C THR A 23 39.96 4.52 7.22
N PRO A 24 38.89 3.76 6.97
CA PRO A 24 38.56 3.36 5.61
C PRO A 24 38.32 4.63 4.79
N LEU A 25 39.11 4.80 3.74
CA LEU A 25 39.03 5.92 2.81
C LEU A 25 37.68 5.82 2.07
N ARG A 26 36.65 6.48 2.61
CA ARG A 26 35.41 6.70 1.87
C ARG A 26 35.78 7.70 0.77
N ALA A 27 35.95 7.22 -0.46
CA ALA A 27 36.18 8.10 -1.60
C ALA A 27 35.11 9.20 -1.59
N ALA A 28 35.54 10.46 -1.54
CA ALA A 28 34.64 11.60 -1.56
C ALA A 28 33.96 11.62 -2.93
N VAL A 29 32.63 11.56 -2.93
CA VAL A 29 31.82 11.79 -4.12
C VAL A 29 32.16 13.19 -4.65
N PRO A 30 32.54 13.36 -5.93
CA PRO A 30 32.89 14.67 -6.47
C PRO A 30 31.73 15.68 -6.31
N ASP A 31 32.01 16.95 -6.02
CA ASP A 31 30.98 17.99 -5.83
C ASP A 31 30.00 18.10 -7.00
N ASP A 32 30.43 17.77 -8.23
CA ASP A 32 29.59 17.75 -9.43
C ASP A 32 28.53 16.63 -9.42
N PHE A 33 28.76 15.54 -8.68
CA PHE A 33 27.81 14.43 -8.59
C PHE A 33 26.61 14.81 -7.74
N GLU A 34 26.82 15.34 -6.54
CA GLU A 34 25.72 15.76 -5.65
C GLU A 34 24.87 16.87 -6.29
N GLN A 35 25.51 17.79 -7.01
CA GLN A 35 24.80 18.80 -7.81
C GLN A 35 23.95 18.18 -8.91
N SER A 36 24.48 17.17 -9.61
CA SER A 36 23.75 16.46 -10.66
C SER A 36 22.56 15.66 -10.08
N VAL A 37 22.73 15.02 -8.94
CA VAL A 37 21.63 14.35 -8.22
C VAL A 37 20.56 15.37 -7.80
N ALA A 38 20.96 16.51 -7.23
CA ALA A 38 20.05 17.57 -6.83
C ALA A 38 19.24 18.14 -8.01
N ALA A 39 19.89 18.31 -9.18
CA ALA A 39 19.21 18.75 -10.40
C ALA A 39 18.13 17.76 -10.86
N ILE A 40 18.39 16.45 -10.79
CA ILE A 40 17.36 15.43 -11.08
C ILE A 40 16.25 15.44 -10.02
N GLN A 41 16.59 15.61 -8.74
CA GLN A 41 15.61 15.68 -7.65
C GLN A 41 14.67 16.88 -7.76
N ALA A 42 15.10 17.95 -8.43
CA ALA A 42 14.28 19.14 -8.68
C ALA A 42 13.24 18.96 -9.80
N VAL A 43 13.20 17.81 -10.50
CA VAL A 43 12.21 17.55 -11.55
C VAL A 43 10.79 17.57 -10.99
N GLY A 44 9.95 18.39 -11.61
CA GLY A 44 8.56 18.61 -11.25
C GLY A 44 7.56 18.20 -12.34
N PRO A 45 6.25 18.42 -12.10
CA PRO A 45 5.20 18.21 -13.08
C PRO A 45 5.41 19.01 -14.36
N GLU A 46 4.72 18.60 -15.44
CA GLU A 46 4.67 19.33 -16.72
C GLU A 46 6.04 19.63 -17.36
N GLY A 47 7.06 18.82 -17.02
CA GLY A 47 8.41 18.93 -17.57
C GLY A 47 9.31 19.98 -16.90
N SER A 48 8.87 20.57 -15.78
CA SER A 48 9.69 21.49 -15.00
C SER A 48 11.01 20.83 -14.57
N GLY A 49 12.14 21.47 -14.87
CA GLY A 49 13.50 20.99 -14.52
C GLY A 49 14.06 19.90 -15.44
N ASN A 50 13.35 19.52 -16.52
CA ASN A 50 13.79 18.42 -17.40
C ASN A 50 15.09 18.73 -18.16
N VAL A 51 15.36 20.00 -18.51
CA VAL A 51 16.56 20.36 -19.27
C VAL A 51 17.81 20.18 -18.42
N GLU A 52 17.77 20.69 -17.19
CA GLU A 52 18.82 20.54 -16.19
C GLU A 52 19.00 19.07 -15.80
N ALA A 53 17.89 18.36 -15.59
CA ALA A 53 17.91 16.93 -15.28
C ALA A 53 18.50 16.10 -16.42
N ALA A 54 18.23 16.42 -17.69
CA ALA A 54 18.82 15.71 -18.82
C ALA A 54 20.34 15.91 -18.90
N ALA A 55 20.82 17.14 -18.65
CA ALA A 55 22.25 17.43 -18.60
C ALA A 55 22.93 16.72 -17.42
N ALA A 56 22.30 16.74 -16.24
CA ALA A 56 22.78 16.04 -15.05
C ALA A 56 22.76 14.52 -15.22
N TRP A 57 21.69 13.97 -15.81
CA TRP A 57 21.56 12.55 -16.10
C TRP A 57 22.70 12.06 -16.97
N LYS A 58 23.08 12.80 -18.01
CA LYS A 58 24.20 12.44 -18.88
C LYS A 58 25.51 12.31 -18.09
N LYS A 59 25.79 13.27 -17.19
CA LYS A 59 26.99 13.21 -16.33
C LYS A 59 26.95 11.99 -15.41
N LEU A 60 25.80 11.72 -14.80
CA LEU A 60 25.63 10.61 -13.86
C LEU A 60 25.73 9.26 -14.57
N SER A 61 25.14 9.11 -15.76
CA SER A 61 25.22 7.88 -16.55
C SER A 61 26.62 7.59 -17.09
N ASP A 62 27.44 8.64 -17.26
CA ASP A 62 28.83 8.51 -17.69
C ASP A 62 29.78 8.15 -16.52
N ALA A 63 29.32 8.23 -15.26
CA ALA A 63 30.10 7.85 -14.08
C ALA A 63 30.34 6.32 -14.01
N ASP A 64 31.39 5.89 -13.31
CA ASP A 64 31.75 4.47 -13.15
C ASP A 64 30.88 3.72 -12.12
N ALA A 65 31.17 2.43 -11.90
CA ALA A 65 30.45 1.56 -10.98
C ALA A 65 30.36 2.10 -9.54
N THR A 66 31.28 2.97 -9.10
CA THR A 66 31.26 3.54 -7.75
C THR A 66 30.07 4.48 -7.50
N ALA A 67 29.46 5.00 -8.58
CA ALA A 67 28.28 5.85 -8.52
C ALA A 67 26.97 5.09 -8.23
N ILE A 68 26.93 3.76 -8.41
CA ILE A 68 25.70 2.96 -8.29
C ILE A 68 25.06 3.09 -6.90
N LEU A 69 25.83 2.82 -5.83
CA LEU A 69 25.35 2.86 -4.46
C LEU A 69 24.90 4.27 -4.02
N PRO A 70 25.66 5.36 -4.30
CA PRO A 70 25.18 6.72 -4.10
C PRO A 70 23.86 7.04 -4.84
N LEU A 71 23.71 6.64 -6.10
CA LEU A 71 22.50 6.86 -6.87
C LEU A 71 21.29 6.10 -6.30
N LEU A 72 21.47 4.85 -5.85
CA LEU A 72 20.43 4.08 -5.17
C LEU A 72 19.95 4.78 -3.89
N ARG A 73 20.88 5.31 -3.08
CA ARG A 73 20.54 6.08 -1.86
C ARG A 73 19.80 7.37 -2.17
N ALA A 74 20.12 8.02 -3.30
CA ALA A 74 19.44 9.24 -3.72
C ALA A 74 17.96 9.03 -4.07
N MET A 75 17.55 7.81 -4.42
CA MET A 75 16.15 7.50 -4.78
C MET A 75 15.17 7.71 -3.63
N GLU A 76 15.62 7.52 -2.39
CA GLU A 76 14.74 7.62 -1.21
C GLU A 76 14.12 9.01 -1.08
N LYS A 77 14.96 10.05 -1.25
CA LYS A 77 14.58 11.47 -1.18
C LYS A 77 13.92 12.00 -2.45
N SER A 78 13.78 11.18 -3.48
CA SER A 78 13.37 11.63 -4.81
C SER A 78 11.86 11.49 -5.04
N SER A 79 11.26 12.39 -5.81
CA SER A 79 9.89 12.24 -6.32
C SER A 79 9.80 11.02 -7.26
N PRO A 80 8.58 10.48 -7.55
CA PRO A 80 8.44 9.40 -8.52
C PRO A 80 9.03 9.74 -9.90
N LEU A 81 8.95 11.00 -10.33
CA LEU A 81 9.55 11.46 -11.58
C LEU A 81 11.08 11.41 -11.51
N ALA A 82 11.68 11.99 -10.47
CA ALA A 82 13.12 12.01 -10.27
C ALA A 82 13.71 10.59 -10.11
N ARG A 83 12.99 9.67 -9.46
CA ARG A 83 13.41 8.26 -9.32
C ARG A 83 13.57 7.57 -10.67
N ASN A 84 12.71 7.86 -11.65
CA ASN A 84 12.83 7.28 -12.99
C ASN A 84 14.13 7.69 -13.68
N TRP A 85 14.52 8.97 -13.56
CA TRP A 85 15.79 9.47 -14.08
C TRP A 85 16.99 8.78 -13.41
N LEU A 86 17.00 8.72 -12.06
CA LEU A 86 18.09 8.06 -11.32
C LEU A 86 18.19 6.58 -11.68
N ARG A 87 17.06 5.87 -11.77
CA ARG A 87 17.02 4.45 -12.18
C ARG A 87 17.65 4.27 -13.56
N SER A 88 17.26 5.11 -14.53
CA SER A 88 17.81 5.01 -15.88
C SER A 88 19.32 5.28 -15.90
N ALA A 89 19.83 6.25 -15.12
CA ALA A 89 21.28 6.48 -15.04
C ALA A 89 22.00 5.25 -14.50
N VAL A 90 21.46 4.65 -13.42
CA VAL A 90 21.98 3.43 -12.82
C VAL A 90 21.98 2.25 -13.81
N GLU A 91 20.91 2.06 -14.57
CA GLU A 91 20.81 1.01 -15.60
C GLU A 91 21.86 1.18 -16.70
N VAL A 92 22.11 2.41 -17.16
CA VAL A 92 23.15 2.70 -18.16
C VAL A 92 24.54 2.35 -17.64
N ILE A 93 24.87 2.71 -16.41
CA ILE A 93 26.15 2.36 -15.78
C ILE A 93 26.27 0.84 -15.71
N VAL A 94 25.29 0.15 -15.13
CA VAL A 94 25.31 -1.32 -14.97
C VAL A 94 25.47 -2.04 -16.30
N ASP A 95 24.72 -1.64 -17.34
CA ASP A 95 24.81 -2.25 -18.66
C ASP A 95 26.19 -2.06 -19.30
N ARG A 96 26.78 -0.87 -19.16
CA ARG A 96 28.10 -0.56 -19.69
C ARG A 96 29.19 -1.37 -18.97
N GLU A 97 29.16 -1.37 -17.64
CA GLU A 97 30.15 -2.07 -16.81
C GLU A 97 30.11 -3.59 -17.04
N LEU A 98 28.90 -4.18 -17.09
CA LEU A 98 28.75 -5.61 -17.40
C LEU A 98 29.24 -5.96 -18.80
N LYS A 99 28.97 -5.12 -19.81
CA LYS A 99 29.50 -5.32 -21.18
C LYS A 99 31.02 -5.20 -21.24
N ALA A 100 31.60 -4.36 -20.40
CA ALA A 100 33.05 -4.21 -20.27
C ALA A 100 33.70 -5.35 -19.46
N GLY A 101 32.91 -6.25 -18.86
CA GLY A 101 33.42 -7.32 -17.98
C GLY A 101 33.90 -6.81 -16.63
N ALA A 102 33.52 -5.60 -16.23
CA ALA A 102 33.85 -5.04 -14.92
C ALA A 102 33.06 -5.74 -13.81
N GLN A 103 33.67 -5.82 -12.62
CA GLN A 103 33.00 -6.32 -11.43
C GLN A 103 32.12 -5.23 -10.83
N LEU A 104 30.83 -5.51 -10.72
CA LEU A 104 29.89 -4.67 -9.98
C LEU A 104 30.06 -4.89 -8.46
N PRO A 105 29.69 -3.90 -7.62
CA PRO A 105 29.87 -3.96 -6.17
C PRO A 105 28.87 -4.92 -5.50
N PHE A 106 29.07 -6.22 -5.67
CA PHE A 106 28.12 -7.27 -5.29
C PHE A 106 27.80 -7.28 -3.80
N ASP A 107 28.84 -7.23 -2.94
CA ASP A 107 28.68 -7.29 -1.48
C ASP A 107 27.96 -6.04 -0.94
N GLU A 108 28.25 -4.87 -1.50
CA GLU A 108 27.58 -3.62 -1.15
C GLU A 108 26.14 -3.58 -1.64
N LEU A 109 25.85 -4.11 -2.83
CA LEU A 109 24.49 -4.28 -3.33
C LEU A 109 23.68 -5.23 -2.43
N GLY A 110 24.27 -6.34 -2.01
CA GLY A 110 23.64 -7.28 -1.08
C GLY A 110 23.35 -6.62 0.28
N SER A 111 24.32 -5.88 0.83
CA SER A 111 24.15 -5.14 2.08
C SER A 111 23.06 -4.06 1.97
N PHE A 112 22.99 -3.36 0.84
CA PHE A 112 21.96 -2.37 0.57
C PHE A 112 20.57 -3.01 0.42
N LEU A 113 20.47 -4.12 -0.31
CA LEU A 113 19.24 -4.89 -0.48
C LEU A 113 18.67 -5.39 0.85
N LEU A 114 19.52 -5.88 1.75
CA LEU A 114 19.08 -6.45 3.02
C LEU A 114 18.74 -5.40 4.09
N ASP A 115 19.15 -4.14 3.90
CA ASP A 115 18.78 -3.04 4.82
C ASP A 115 17.38 -2.51 4.51
N VAL A 116 16.38 -3.01 5.24
CA VAL A 116 14.95 -2.63 5.10
C VAL A 116 14.65 -1.14 5.34
N ARG A 117 15.63 -0.37 5.84
CA ARG A 117 15.50 1.09 6.00
C ARG A 117 15.75 1.84 4.69
N GLN A 118 16.39 1.21 3.70
CA GLN A 118 16.61 1.83 2.40
C GLN A 118 15.31 1.86 1.58
N SER A 119 15.22 2.80 0.64
CA SER A 119 14.11 2.89 -0.33
C SER A 119 13.72 1.52 -0.93
N PRO A 120 12.42 1.15 -0.87
CA PRO A 120 11.90 -0.07 -1.50
C PRO A 120 12.28 -0.21 -2.98
N GLN A 121 12.20 0.88 -3.74
CA GLN A 121 12.51 0.89 -5.17
C GLN A 121 14.01 0.74 -5.43
N GLY A 122 14.84 1.37 -4.60
CA GLY A 122 16.29 1.19 -4.67
C GLY A 122 16.67 -0.26 -4.37
N ARG A 123 16.04 -0.87 -3.35
CA ARG A 123 16.27 -2.26 -2.97
C ARG A 123 15.84 -3.22 -4.08
N ARG A 124 14.68 -3.00 -4.72
CA ARG A 124 14.27 -3.74 -5.92
C ARG A 124 15.34 -3.67 -7.00
N LEU A 125 15.82 -2.48 -7.34
CA LEU A 125 16.81 -2.31 -8.39
C LEU A 125 18.15 -2.99 -8.04
N ALA A 126 18.57 -2.96 -6.77
CA ALA A 126 19.74 -3.71 -6.30
C ALA A 126 19.54 -5.24 -6.46
N PHE A 127 18.34 -5.76 -6.16
CA PHE A 127 18.01 -7.16 -6.38
C PHE A 127 18.02 -7.55 -7.87
N ASP A 128 17.51 -6.68 -8.75
CA ASP A 128 17.55 -6.91 -10.19
C ASP A 128 19.00 -6.98 -10.72
N MET A 129 19.91 -6.16 -10.18
CA MET A 129 21.34 -6.25 -10.50
C MET A 129 21.96 -7.55 -10.01
N ILE A 130 21.72 -7.93 -8.75
CA ILE A 130 22.22 -9.19 -8.18
C ILE A 130 21.74 -10.37 -9.04
N SER A 131 20.47 -10.35 -9.45
CA SER A 131 19.88 -11.37 -10.32
C SER A 131 20.56 -11.46 -11.69
N ARG A 132 21.09 -10.36 -12.21
CA ARG A 132 21.84 -10.33 -13.48
C ARG A 132 23.30 -10.79 -13.32
N ILE A 133 23.91 -10.52 -12.17
CA ILE A 133 25.31 -10.88 -11.88
C ILE A 133 25.42 -12.35 -11.50
N ASP A 134 24.58 -12.78 -10.57
CA ASP A 134 24.54 -14.15 -10.02
C ASP A 134 23.07 -14.58 -9.77
N PRO A 135 22.44 -15.20 -10.79
CA PRO A 135 21.07 -15.68 -10.70
C PRO A 135 20.84 -16.73 -9.60
N GLU A 136 21.85 -17.55 -9.29
CA GLU A 136 21.71 -18.59 -8.27
C GLU A 136 21.68 -17.98 -6.87
N THR A 137 22.57 -17.02 -6.59
CA THR A 137 22.50 -16.28 -5.33
C THR A 137 21.17 -15.54 -5.20
N ALA A 138 20.71 -14.84 -6.24
CA ALA A 138 19.42 -14.16 -6.22
C ALA A 138 18.27 -15.12 -5.88
N LYS A 139 18.22 -16.30 -6.51
CA LYS A 139 17.21 -17.33 -6.24
C LYS A 139 17.22 -17.80 -4.79
N THR A 140 18.40 -17.91 -4.16
CA THR A 140 18.49 -18.28 -2.73
C THR A 140 18.00 -17.18 -1.79
N LEU A 141 18.02 -15.90 -2.21
CA LEU A 141 17.55 -14.78 -1.39
C LEU A 141 16.03 -14.65 -1.40
N VAL A 142 15.36 -14.95 -2.51
CA VAL A 142 13.91 -14.71 -2.69
C VAL A 142 13.05 -15.23 -1.54
N PRO A 143 13.21 -16.47 -1.02
CA PRO A 143 12.40 -16.94 0.11
C PRO A 143 12.46 -16.04 1.36
N GLY A 144 13.58 -15.34 1.57
CA GLY A 144 13.77 -14.43 2.69
C GLY A 144 12.94 -13.14 2.60
N PHE A 145 12.38 -12.81 1.43
CA PHE A 145 11.58 -11.59 1.24
C PHE A 145 10.10 -11.74 1.60
N ILE A 146 9.68 -12.89 2.15
CA ILE A 146 8.25 -13.18 2.35
C ILE A 146 7.50 -12.19 3.25
N GLU A 147 8.19 -11.52 4.17
CA GLU A 147 7.64 -10.44 5.01
C GLU A 147 8.27 -9.07 4.71
N ASP A 148 8.96 -8.93 3.58
CA ASP A 148 9.71 -7.72 3.25
C ASP A 148 8.78 -6.50 3.10
N PRO A 149 9.08 -5.33 3.68
CA PRO A 149 8.22 -4.14 3.53
C PRO A 149 8.18 -3.61 2.09
N ALA A 150 9.15 -3.93 1.24
CA ALA A 150 9.09 -3.66 -0.19
C ALA A 150 8.22 -4.72 -0.87
N THR A 151 6.98 -4.35 -1.21
CA THR A 151 5.99 -5.27 -1.77
C THR A 151 6.46 -5.94 -3.06
N GLU A 152 7.30 -5.29 -3.87
CA GLU A 152 7.85 -5.89 -5.10
C GLU A 152 8.86 -7.02 -4.83
N LEU A 153 9.62 -6.97 -3.73
CA LEU A 153 10.47 -8.09 -3.30
C LEU A 153 9.63 -9.21 -2.69
N ARG A 154 8.65 -8.82 -1.87
CA ARG A 154 7.69 -9.74 -1.26
C ARG A 154 6.91 -10.54 -2.31
N ARG A 155 6.51 -9.88 -3.39
CA ARG A 155 5.78 -10.48 -4.51
C ARG A 155 6.49 -11.70 -5.08
N ASP A 156 7.81 -11.63 -5.24
CA ASP A 156 8.62 -12.75 -5.75
C ASP A 156 8.61 -13.94 -4.78
N ALA A 157 8.72 -13.68 -3.47
CA ALA A 157 8.64 -14.71 -2.44
C ALA A 157 7.25 -15.38 -2.39
N VAL A 158 6.19 -14.58 -2.46
CA VAL A 158 4.80 -15.07 -2.52
C VAL A 158 4.59 -15.92 -3.77
N LYS A 159 5.16 -15.51 -4.91
CA LYS A 159 5.09 -16.28 -6.15
C LYS A 159 5.72 -17.67 -6.00
N LEU A 160 6.83 -17.81 -5.30
CA LEU A 160 7.42 -19.14 -5.04
C LEU A 160 6.46 -20.06 -4.29
N LEU A 161 5.80 -19.55 -3.25
CA LEU A 161 4.79 -20.32 -2.52
C LEU A 161 3.56 -20.63 -3.38
N MET A 162 3.13 -19.71 -4.25
CA MET A 162 2.04 -19.97 -5.19
C MET A 162 2.39 -21.12 -6.16
N ASP A 163 3.60 -21.10 -6.71
CA ASP A 163 4.07 -22.12 -7.64
C ASP A 163 4.22 -23.49 -6.92
N GLU A 164 4.71 -23.50 -5.67
CA GLU A 164 4.79 -24.69 -4.84
C GLU A 164 3.40 -25.24 -4.49
N GLY A 165 2.48 -24.39 -4.03
CA GLY A 165 1.11 -24.75 -3.72
C GLY A 165 0.39 -25.34 -4.93
N LYS A 166 0.65 -24.79 -6.12
CA LYS A 166 0.14 -25.33 -7.39
C LYS A 166 0.70 -26.71 -7.67
N ALA A 167 2.02 -26.90 -7.59
CA ALA A 167 2.64 -28.20 -7.84
C ALA A 167 2.16 -29.28 -6.85
N LEU A 168 1.97 -28.93 -5.57
CA LEU A 168 1.41 -29.83 -4.56
C LEU A 168 -0.04 -30.22 -4.88
N ALA A 169 -0.86 -29.27 -5.32
CA ALA A 169 -2.25 -29.53 -5.71
C ALA A 169 -2.32 -30.43 -6.95
N GLU A 170 -1.46 -30.22 -7.95
CA GLU A 170 -1.35 -31.06 -9.16
C GLU A 170 -0.84 -32.47 -8.84
N ALA A 171 -0.05 -32.63 -7.78
CA ALA A 171 0.40 -33.92 -7.25
C ALA A 171 -0.60 -34.57 -6.26
N ASP A 172 -1.84 -34.08 -6.18
CA ASP A 172 -2.93 -34.52 -5.27
C ASP A 172 -2.57 -34.45 -3.76
N LYS A 173 -1.55 -33.66 -3.40
CA LYS A 173 -1.17 -33.39 -2.00
C LYS A 173 -1.97 -32.23 -1.43
N LYS A 174 -3.30 -32.35 -1.44
CA LYS A 174 -4.24 -31.25 -1.15
C LYS A 174 -3.99 -30.57 0.20
N GLN A 175 -3.76 -31.33 1.26
CA GLN A 175 -3.53 -30.77 2.60
C GLN A 175 -2.26 -29.92 2.67
N ALA A 176 -1.17 -30.37 2.04
CA ALA A 176 0.07 -29.61 1.95
C ALA A 176 -0.12 -28.35 1.09
N ALA A 177 -0.81 -28.46 -0.04
CA ALA A 177 -1.15 -27.32 -0.88
C ALA A 177 -1.96 -26.25 -0.12
N VAL A 178 -2.94 -26.65 0.70
CA VAL A 178 -3.70 -25.73 1.55
C VAL A 178 -2.79 -24.96 2.50
N LEU A 179 -1.85 -25.64 3.18
CA LEU A 179 -0.92 -24.97 4.11
C LEU A 179 -0.04 -23.95 3.39
N VAL A 180 0.53 -24.32 2.24
CA VAL A 180 1.39 -23.45 1.43
C VAL A 180 0.61 -22.23 0.90
N TYR A 181 -0.60 -22.44 0.36
CA TYR A 181 -1.42 -21.33 -0.10
C TYR A 181 -1.88 -20.42 1.04
N ARG A 182 -2.15 -20.95 2.25
CA ARG A 182 -2.46 -20.11 3.42
C ARG A 182 -1.26 -19.27 3.84
N GLN A 183 -0.05 -19.82 3.79
CA GLN A 183 1.18 -19.06 4.03
C GLN A 183 1.37 -17.96 2.98
N ALA A 184 1.17 -18.28 1.69
CA ALA A 184 1.21 -17.31 0.60
C ALA A 184 0.19 -16.19 0.82
N LEU A 185 -1.06 -16.54 1.15
CA LEU A 185 -2.14 -15.59 1.40
C LEU A 185 -1.81 -14.62 2.53
N ASN A 186 -1.34 -15.13 3.68
CA ASN A 186 -0.99 -14.29 4.84
C ASN A 186 0.07 -13.24 4.50
N SER A 187 0.99 -13.59 3.61
CA SER A 187 2.13 -12.76 3.23
C SER A 187 1.80 -11.80 2.07
N ALA A 188 0.89 -12.20 1.18
CA ALA A 188 0.53 -11.46 -0.02
C ALA A 188 0.01 -10.04 0.28
N ARG A 189 0.41 -9.08 -0.57
CA ARG A 189 -0.06 -7.68 -0.51
C ARG A 189 -0.60 -7.17 -1.84
N ASP A 190 -0.26 -7.85 -2.94
CA ASP A 190 -0.81 -7.54 -4.25
C ASP A 190 -2.18 -8.19 -4.45
N VAL A 191 -3.13 -7.38 -4.91
CA VAL A 191 -4.53 -7.78 -5.12
C VAL A 191 -4.64 -9.00 -6.05
N ASP A 192 -3.87 -9.03 -7.13
CA ASP A 192 -3.93 -10.11 -8.12
C ASP A 192 -3.42 -11.45 -7.55
N GLN A 193 -2.34 -11.43 -6.75
CA GLN A 193 -1.86 -12.63 -6.05
C GLN A 193 -2.88 -13.12 -5.02
N ILE A 194 -3.45 -12.22 -4.23
CA ILE A 194 -4.48 -12.57 -3.23
C ILE A 194 -5.68 -13.22 -3.93
N GLN A 195 -6.16 -12.64 -5.04
CA GLN A 195 -7.28 -13.17 -5.82
C GLN A 195 -6.99 -14.56 -6.39
N GLU A 196 -5.80 -14.76 -6.97
CA GLU A 196 -5.43 -16.06 -7.51
C GLU A 196 -5.27 -17.11 -6.41
N ILE A 197 -4.60 -16.79 -5.30
CA ILE A 197 -4.48 -17.68 -4.14
C ILE A 197 -5.86 -18.04 -3.60
N ALA A 198 -6.74 -17.05 -3.44
CA ALA A 198 -8.09 -17.27 -2.94
C ALA A 198 -8.89 -18.19 -3.85
N LYS A 199 -8.80 -17.99 -5.17
CA LYS A 199 -9.42 -18.85 -6.17
C LYS A 199 -8.91 -20.30 -6.11
N GLN A 200 -7.61 -20.52 -5.90
CA GLN A 200 -7.08 -21.89 -5.75
C GLN A 200 -7.62 -22.55 -4.48
N LEU A 201 -7.62 -21.83 -3.36
CA LEU A 201 -8.11 -22.31 -2.07
C LEU A 201 -9.61 -22.60 -2.07
N THR A 202 -10.45 -21.69 -2.55
CA THR A 202 -11.92 -21.87 -2.53
C THR A 202 -12.40 -22.81 -3.63
N GLY A 203 -11.85 -22.70 -4.84
CA GLY A 203 -12.32 -23.46 -5.99
C GLY A 203 -11.81 -24.89 -6.04
N LYS A 204 -10.49 -25.11 -5.91
CA LYS A 204 -9.89 -26.45 -6.06
C LYS A 204 -9.70 -27.20 -4.75
N LEU A 205 -9.51 -26.47 -3.65
CA LEU A 205 -9.19 -27.04 -2.35
C LEU A 205 -10.36 -26.94 -1.36
N GLU A 206 -11.50 -26.39 -1.79
CA GLU A 206 -12.76 -26.30 -1.03
C GLU A 206 -12.57 -25.66 0.36
N GLN A 207 -11.65 -24.70 0.45
CA GLN A 207 -11.34 -23.96 1.67
C GLN A 207 -12.15 -22.67 1.74
N GLU A 208 -12.65 -22.35 2.93
CA GLU A 208 -13.21 -21.03 3.17
C GLU A 208 -12.12 -19.98 3.43
N ILE A 209 -12.34 -18.77 2.89
CA ILE A 209 -11.51 -17.58 3.11
C ILE A 209 -12.41 -16.39 3.41
N ASP A 210 -12.05 -15.65 4.45
CA ASP A 210 -12.65 -14.35 4.76
C ASP A 210 -11.83 -13.24 4.08
N LEU A 211 -12.10 -13.00 2.79
CA LEU A 211 -11.46 -11.93 2.01
C LEU A 211 -11.74 -10.53 2.59
N PRO A 212 -12.97 -10.20 3.02
CA PRO A 212 -13.24 -8.93 3.70
C PRO A 212 -12.33 -8.68 4.91
N ARG A 213 -12.10 -9.70 5.73
CA ARG A 213 -11.16 -9.61 6.86
C ARG A 213 -9.71 -9.53 6.39
N HIS A 214 -9.30 -10.36 5.42
CA HIS A 214 -7.92 -10.36 4.91
C HIS A 214 -7.51 -8.99 4.34
N PHE A 215 -8.40 -8.35 3.59
CA PHE A 215 -8.19 -6.99 3.08
C PHE A 215 -8.44 -5.91 4.15
N GLY A 216 -9.19 -6.18 5.22
CA GLY A 216 -9.58 -5.16 6.19
C GLY A 216 -10.68 -4.23 5.68
N PHE A 217 -11.54 -4.71 4.76
CA PHE A 217 -12.70 -3.96 4.28
C PHE A 217 -13.68 -3.67 5.42
N LEU A 218 -14.24 -2.45 5.42
CA LEU A 218 -15.30 -2.05 6.34
C LEU A 218 -16.65 -2.41 5.73
N MET A 219 -17.36 -3.34 6.36
CA MET A 219 -18.56 -3.97 5.80
C MET A 219 -19.88 -3.47 6.39
N ASN A 220 -19.82 -2.79 7.54
CA ASN A 220 -20.99 -2.37 8.31
C ASN A 220 -21.05 -0.84 8.34
N TRP A 221 -22.14 -0.28 7.85
CA TRP A 221 -22.33 1.15 7.68
C TRP A 221 -23.70 1.57 8.19
N GLN A 222 -23.79 2.80 8.69
CA GLN A 222 -25.03 3.57 8.71
C GLN A 222 -25.03 4.44 7.45
N VAL A 223 -26.11 4.44 6.68
CA VAL A 223 -26.22 5.24 5.47
C VAL A 223 -27.42 6.17 5.52
N ILE A 224 -27.29 7.33 4.89
CA ILE A 224 -28.37 8.30 4.78
C ILE A 224 -28.36 8.97 3.41
N GLY A 225 -29.54 9.20 2.86
CA GLY A 225 -29.76 9.76 1.53
C GLY A 225 -31.14 9.40 1.00
N PRO A 226 -31.45 9.77 -0.25
CA PRO A 226 -30.66 10.66 -1.10
C PRO A 226 -30.90 12.14 -0.76
N PHE A 227 -29.80 12.90 -0.63
CA PHE A 227 -29.79 14.35 -0.74
C PHE A 227 -29.73 14.77 -2.22
N ASP A 228 -29.96 16.04 -2.50
CA ASP A 228 -29.89 16.56 -3.87
C ASP A 228 -28.45 16.68 -4.38
N ASN A 229 -28.25 16.35 -5.66
CA ASN A 229 -27.01 16.59 -6.39
C ASN A 229 -27.32 17.08 -7.82
N THR A 230 -28.40 17.84 -8.00
CA THR A 230 -28.75 18.40 -9.30
C THR A 230 -27.62 19.30 -9.79
N LYS A 231 -27.26 19.15 -11.07
CA LYS A 231 -26.08 19.80 -11.67
C LYS A 231 -24.75 19.53 -10.94
N ARG A 232 -24.68 18.45 -10.15
CA ARG A 232 -23.51 18.05 -9.35
C ARG A 232 -23.16 18.99 -8.19
N GLU A 233 -24.07 19.90 -7.83
CA GLU A 233 -23.87 20.87 -6.73
C GLU A 233 -23.80 20.20 -5.35
N GLY A 234 -24.32 18.99 -5.24
CA GLY A 234 -24.30 18.19 -4.02
C GLY A 234 -22.88 17.84 -3.56
N PHE A 235 -21.88 17.84 -4.44
CA PHE A 235 -20.48 17.63 -4.04
C PHE A 235 -19.99 18.71 -3.07
N ASP A 236 -20.24 19.99 -3.38
CA ASP A 236 -19.79 21.14 -2.58
C ASP A 236 -20.78 21.61 -1.53
N THR A 237 -22.07 21.30 -1.71
CA THR A 237 -23.09 21.58 -0.69
C THR A 237 -22.76 20.83 0.60
N VAL A 238 -22.65 21.57 1.71
CA VAL A 238 -22.48 21.01 3.05
C VAL A 238 -23.84 20.52 3.54
N PHE A 239 -23.97 19.21 3.76
CA PHE A 239 -25.17 18.62 4.34
C PHE A 239 -24.99 18.33 5.83
N PRO A 240 -26.08 18.18 6.61
CA PRO A 240 -26.00 17.98 8.06
C PRO A 240 -25.03 16.87 8.54
N PRO A 241 -24.91 15.70 7.85
CA PRO A 241 -23.92 14.68 8.23
C PRO A 241 -22.46 15.15 8.23
N GLU A 242 -22.11 16.20 7.48
CA GLU A 242 -20.76 16.77 7.48
C GLU A 242 -20.46 17.63 8.72
N GLU A 243 -21.49 18.15 9.38
CA GLU A 243 -21.35 18.98 10.58
C GLU A 243 -21.45 18.13 11.85
N GLU A 244 -22.41 17.21 11.92
CA GLU A 244 -22.65 16.38 13.10
C GLU A 244 -23.30 15.05 12.75
N ILE A 245 -22.80 13.96 13.34
CA ILE A 245 -23.38 12.62 13.19
C ILE A 245 -24.46 12.40 14.26
N LYS A 246 -25.72 12.66 13.91
CA LYS A 246 -26.90 12.28 14.69
C LYS A 246 -27.63 11.13 14.00
N LEU A 247 -27.40 9.91 14.49
CA LEU A 247 -27.95 8.67 13.88
C LEU A 247 -29.47 8.53 14.03
N ASP A 248 -30.07 9.25 14.98
CA ASP A 248 -31.52 9.35 15.20
C ASP A 248 -32.15 10.60 14.56
N GLY A 249 -31.35 11.41 13.85
CA GLY A 249 -31.81 12.61 13.17
C GLY A 249 -32.50 12.35 11.84
N ASN A 250 -33.49 13.18 11.53
CA ASN A 250 -34.17 13.23 10.24
C ASN A 250 -33.87 14.56 9.53
N TYR A 251 -33.76 14.51 8.20
CA TYR A 251 -33.38 15.66 7.38
C TYR A 251 -34.24 15.73 6.10
N PRO A 252 -34.42 16.93 5.53
CA PRO A 252 -34.97 17.05 4.19
C PRO A 252 -33.96 16.53 3.15
N GLY A 253 -34.30 15.43 2.50
CA GLY A 253 -33.60 14.89 1.34
C GLY A 253 -34.08 15.51 0.02
N LYS A 254 -33.78 14.83 -1.07
CA LYS A 254 -34.19 15.24 -2.42
C LYS A 254 -35.71 15.37 -2.52
N ASP A 255 -36.17 16.41 -3.23
CA ASP A 255 -37.59 16.79 -3.36
C ASP A 255 -38.32 17.05 -2.03
N GLY A 256 -37.58 17.35 -0.95
CA GLY A 256 -38.15 17.61 0.38
C GLY A 256 -38.64 16.37 1.12
N LYS A 257 -38.31 15.15 0.64
CA LYS A 257 -38.65 13.91 1.34
C LYS A 257 -37.82 13.79 2.61
N GLU A 258 -38.45 13.44 3.72
CA GLU A 258 -37.75 13.19 4.98
C GLU A 258 -36.90 11.91 4.87
N ILE A 259 -35.63 12.00 5.25
CA ILE A 259 -34.66 10.90 5.25
C ILE A 259 -33.99 10.79 6.62
N GLY A 260 -33.66 9.56 7.00
CA GLY A 260 -32.95 9.23 8.25
C GLY A 260 -31.88 8.17 8.00
N TRP A 261 -31.02 7.95 9.00
CA TRP A 261 -29.99 6.92 8.91
C TRP A 261 -30.60 5.51 8.96
N GLN A 262 -30.01 4.59 8.22
CA GLN A 262 -30.36 3.18 8.24
C GLN A 262 -29.13 2.28 8.09
N PRO A 263 -29.15 1.06 8.66
CA PRO A 263 -28.03 0.15 8.55
C PRO A 263 -27.90 -0.39 7.11
N LEU A 264 -26.65 -0.48 6.63
CA LEU A 264 -26.28 -1.18 5.40
C LEU A 264 -25.08 -2.09 5.72
N VAL A 265 -25.28 -3.39 5.55
CA VAL A 265 -24.23 -4.40 5.73
C VAL A 265 -24.00 -5.11 4.41
N SER A 266 -22.75 -5.16 3.97
CA SER A 266 -22.37 -5.85 2.74
C SER A 266 -21.93 -7.29 2.99
N THR A 267 -22.28 -8.17 2.05
CA THR A 267 -21.82 -9.55 1.96
C THR A 267 -20.89 -9.79 0.76
N ASP A 268 -20.45 -8.71 0.09
CA ASP A 268 -19.56 -8.77 -1.06
C ASP A 268 -18.13 -9.14 -0.64
N GLU A 269 -17.55 -10.14 -1.29
CA GLU A 269 -16.23 -10.69 -0.95
C GLU A 269 -15.09 -9.65 -1.09
N TYR A 270 -15.30 -8.60 -1.87
CA TYR A 270 -14.34 -7.54 -2.12
C TYR A 270 -14.80 -6.18 -1.59
N GLY A 271 -15.66 -6.19 -0.56
CA GLY A 271 -15.96 -5.02 0.26
C GLY A 271 -16.84 -3.97 -0.42
N LYS A 272 -17.58 -4.33 -1.47
CA LYS A 272 -18.46 -3.41 -2.19
C LYS A 272 -19.64 -2.97 -1.32
N ILE A 273 -19.80 -1.67 -1.14
CA ILE A 273 -20.94 -1.03 -0.50
C ILE A 273 -21.76 -0.34 -1.58
N ASP A 274 -23.00 -0.77 -1.79
CA ASP A 274 -23.87 -0.34 -2.88
C ASP A 274 -25.05 0.47 -2.33
N LEU A 275 -25.02 1.79 -2.54
CA LEU A 275 -26.06 2.71 -2.05
C LEU A 275 -27.36 2.59 -2.86
N ASN A 276 -27.34 1.93 -4.03
CA ASN A 276 -28.58 1.65 -4.76
C ASN A 276 -29.45 0.62 -4.03
N GLN A 277 -28.89 -0.22 -3.16
CA GLN A 277 -29.68 -1.20 -2.39
C GLN A 277 -30.75 -0.52 -1.51
N PRO A 278 -30.39 0.43 -0.62
CA PRO A 278 -31.36 1.12 0.21
C PRO A 278 -32.14 2.24 -0.52
N PHE A 279 -31.53 2.90 -1.51
CA PHE A 279 -32.08 4.14 -2.08
C PHE A 279 -32.63 4.00 -3.50
N GLY A 280 -32.34 2.88 -4.16
CA GLY A 280 -32.61 2.67 -5.58
C GLY A 280 -31.59 3.36 -6.51
N PRO A 281 -31.59 3.01 -7.81
CA PRO A 281 -30.66 3.52 -8.82
C PRO A 281 -31.01 4.95 -9.27
N LEU A 282 -30.97 5.90 -8.33
CA LEU A 282 -31.34 7.30 -8.56
C LEU A 282 -30.20 8.11 -9.18
N LYS A 283 -30.55 9.24 -9.80
CA LYS A 283 -29.62 10.18 -10.46
C LYS A 283 -29.67 11.54 -9.81
N GLU A 284 -28.57 12.27 -9.93
CA GLU A 284 -28.40 13.56 -9.29
C GLU A 284 -28.70 13.47 -7.79
N VAL A 285 -28.12 12.47 -7.13
CA VAL A 285 -28.28 12.23 -5.69
C VAL A 285 -26.96 12.22 -4.96
N THR A 286 -26.97 12.64 -3.70
CA THR A 286 -25.85 12.52 -2.75
C THR A 286 -26.27 11.63 -1.59
N GLY A 287 -25.34 10.85 -1.06
CA GLY A 287 -25.57 9.98 0.08
C GLY A 287 -24.33 9.88 0.92
N TYR A 288 -24.53 9.51 2.18
CA TYR A 288 -23.46 9.37 3.15
C TYR A 288 -23.43 7.95 3.69
N ALA A 289 -22.21 7.49 3.98
CA ALA A 289 -21.95 6.27 4.70
C ALA A 289 -21.06 6.60 5.91
N PHE A 290 -21.53 6.26 7.10
CA PHE A 290 -20.84 6.45 8.36
C PHE A 290 -20.53 5.11 9.03
N THR A 291 -19.35 4.99 9.61
CA THR A 291 -18.99 3.84 10.45
C THR A 291 -18.01 4.25 11.55
N GLU A 292 -17.96 3.44 12.61
CA GLU A 292 -16.98 3.57 13.68
C GLU A 292 -15.90 2.49 13.53
N PHE A 293 -14.66 2.84 13.86
CA PHE A 293 -13.51 1.95 13.83
C PHE A 293 -12.75 2.04 15.15
N ASN A 294 -12.79 0.97 15.95
CA ASN A 294 -12.07 0.91 17.22
C ASN A 294 -10.66 0.34 17.03
N SER A 295 -9.65 1.22 17.04
CA SER A 295 -8.24 0.81 16.94
C SER A 295 -7.71 0.38 18.31
N ALA A 296 -6.96 -0.72 18.35
CA ALA A 296 -6.33 -1.21 19.58
C ALA A 296 -5.34 -0.20 20.19
N GLN A 297 -4.69 0.61 19.35
CA GLN A 297 -3.67 1.57 19.72
C GLN A 297 -3.69 2.79 18.78
N ALA A 298 -3.02 3.87 19.18
CA ALA A 298 -2.73 4.96 18.25
C ALA A 298 -1.62 4.51 17.31
N GLN A 299 -1.86 4.55 16.00
CA GLN A 299 -0.91 4.05 15.00
C GLN A 299 -1.12 4.70 13.63
N PRO A 300 -0.06 4.82 12.82
CA PRO A 300 -0.19 5.18 11.42
C PRO A 300 -1.02 4.11 10.70
N ALA A 301 -1.86 4.55 9.77
CA ALA A 301 -2.69 3.68 8.94
C ALA A 301 -2.94 4.36 7.59
N GLU A 302 -3.60 3.63 6.70
CA GLU A 302 -4.14 4.14 5.45
C GLU A 302 -5.63 3.80 5.35
N LEU A 303 -6.42 4.79 4.95
CA LEU A 303 -7.76 4.55 4.42
C LEU A 303 -7.62 4.40 2.90
N ARG A 304 -7.90 3.19 2.39
CA ARG A 304 -7.82 2.90 0.96
C ARG A 304 -9.21 2.79 0.35
N LEU A 305 -9.52 3.73 -0.54
CA LEU A 305 -10.84 3.93 -1.13
C LEU A 305 -10.82 3.56 -2.62
N SER A 306 -11.90 2.92 -3.06
CA SER A 306 -12.24 2.80 -4.48
C SER A 306 -13.68 3.23 -4.69
N CYS A 307 -13.91 4.22 -5.54
CA CYS A 307 -15.24 4.75 -5.80
C CYS A 307 -15.39 5.13 -7.27
N LYS A 308 -16.55 4.81 -7.86
CA LYS A 308 -16.87 5.16 -9.25
C LYS A 308 -17.41 6.58 -9.38
N ASN A 309 -17.97 7.12 -8.31
CA ASN A 309 -18.64 8.41 -8.32
C ASN A 309 -17.84 9.44 -7.52
N ALA A 310 -18.29 10.70 -7.55
CA ALA A 310 -17.61 11.76 -6.82
C ALA A 310 -17.71 11.50 -5.31
N TRP A 311 -16.63 11.79 -4.58
CA TRP A 311 -16.52 11.43 -3.18
C TRP A 311 -15.77 12.44 -2.33
N LYS A 312 -16.13 12.50 -1.04
CA LYS A 312 -15.36 13.15 0.03
C LYS A 312 -15.28 12.18 1.22
N ILE A 313 -14.20 12.23 2.00
CA ILE A 313 -14.01 11.35 3.16
C ILE A 313 -13.45 12.13 4.35
N TRP A 314 -13.99 11.84 5.53
CA TRP A 314 -13.57 12.41 6.80
C TRP A 314 -13.12 11.33 7.76
N LEU A 315 -12.18 11.68 8.62
CA LEU A 315 -11.77 10.90 9.78
C LEU A 315 -11.90 11.77 11.03
N ASN A 316 -12.64 11.32 12.03
CA ASN A 316 -12.83 12.05 13.30
C ASN A 316 -13.35 13.49 13.11
N GLY A 317 -14.19 13.72 12.09
CA GLY A 317 -14.75 15.02 11.74
C GLY A 317 -13.83 15.92 10.88
N GLU A 318 -12.59 15.50 10.63
CA GLU A 318 -11.65 16.23 9.78
C GLU A 318 -11.72 15.73 8.32
N LEU A 319 -11.93 16.65 7.37
CA LEU A 319 -11.93 16.32 5.94
C LEU A 319 -10.53 15.91 5.49
N LEU A 320 -10.40 14.69 4.97
CA LEU A 320 -9.12 14.19 4.46
C LEU A 320 -8.88 14.59 3.00
N SER A 321 -9.86 14.31 2.14
CA SER A 321 -9.76 14.54 0.70
C SER A 321 -11.12 14.41 0.03
N GLY A 322 -11.21 14.89 -1.21
CA GLY A 322 -12.30 14.57 -2.14
C GLY A 322 -11.90 14.68 -3.60
N ARG A 323 -12.67 14.03 -4.46
CA ARG A 323 -12.55 14.12 -5.93
C ARG A 323 -13.93 14.25 -6.54
N ASP A 324 -14.13 15.33 -7.28
CA ASP A 324 -15.34 15.55 -8.09
C ASP A 324 -15.19 14.85 -9.45
N GLU A 325 -15.07 13.53 -9.43
CA GLU A 325 -14.85 12.71 -10.60
C GLU A 325 -15.90 11.59 -10.66
N TYR A 326 -16.51 11.40 -11.83
CA TYR A 326 -17.58 10.41 -12.04
C TYR A 326 -17.18 9.39 -13.10
N HIS A 327 -17.72 8.18 -12.92
CA HIS A 327 -17.58 7.02 -13.80
C HIS A 327 -16.12 6.67 -14.14
N ARG A 328 -15.26 6.82 -13.15
CA ARG A 328 -13.88 6.36 -13.22
C ARG A 328 -13.86 4.88 -12.88
N GLY A 329 -12.95 4.12 -13.50
CA GLY A 329 -12.74 2.72 -13.13
C GLY A 329 -12.47 2.58 -11.62
N GLN A 330 -12.90 1.46 -11.04
CA GLN A 330 -12.85 1.23 -9.59
C GLN A 330 -11.80 0.16 -9.24
N ARG A 331 -10.52 0.46 -9.51
CA ARG A 331 -9.43 -0.42 -9.07
C ARG A 331 -9.42 -0.46 -7.54
N ILE A 332 -9.21 -1.64 -6.93
CA ILE A 332 -8.96 -1.73 -5.49
C ILE A 332 -7.76 -0.84 -5.12
N ASP A 333 -7.88 -0.12 -4.01
CA ASP A 333 -6.89 0.81 -3.49
C ASP A 333 -6.55 1.96 -4.46
N GLN A 334 -7.55 2.46 -5.19
CA GLN A 334 -7.41 3.57 -6.17
C GLN A 334 -6.91 4.85 -5.51
N TYR A 335 -7.43 5.15 -4.32
CA TYR A 335 -7.00 6.28 -3.50
C TYR A 335 -6.46 5.73 -2.18
N GLN A 336 -5.27 6.19 -1.79
CA GLN A 336 -4.61 5.78 -0.54
C GLN A 336 -4.40 7.05 0.28
N LEU A 337 -5.01 7.09 1.46
CA LEU A 337 -5.02 8.28 2.32
C LEU A 337 -4.28 7.93 3.62
N PRO A 338 -3.01 8.35 3.78
CA PRO A 338 -2.29 8.20 5.03
C PRO A 338 -3.01 8.95 6.15
N VAL A 339 -3.23 8.29 7.27
CA VAL A 339 -3.92 8.84 8.43
C VAL A 339 -3.24 8.40 9.73
N GLN A 340 -3.53 9.11 10.81
CA GLN A 340 -3.15 8.71 12.16
C GLN A 340 -4.41 8.30 12.93
N LEU A 341 -4.52 7.01 13.27
CA LEU A 341 -5.59 6.53 14.13
C LEU A 341 -5.32 6.89 15.58
N LYS A 342 -6.38 7.22 16.32
CA LYS A 342 -6.38 7.29 17.79
C LYS A 342 -6.58 5.89 18.37
N ALA A 343 -6.06 5.65 19.57
CA ALA A 343 -6.47 4.47 20.34
C ALA A 343 -7.96 4.56 20.68
N GLY A 344 -8.67 3.43 20.60
CA GLY A 344 -10.11 3.38 20.73
C GLY A 344 -10.84 3.90 19.50
N LYS A 345 -11.92 4.64 19.73
CA LYS A 345 -12.89 5.00 18.71
C LYS A 345 -12.37 6.02 17.71
N ASN A 346 -12.49 5.69 16.43
CA ASN A 346 -12.35 6.61 15.31
C ASN A 346 -13.65 6.61 14.50
N THR A 347 -14.06 7.75 13.99
CA THR A 347 -15.25 7.85 13.12
C THR A 347 -14.84 8.09 11.67
N ILE A 348 -15.50 7.43 10.73
CA ILE A 348 -15.25 7.57 9.30
C ILE A 348 -16.58 7.91 8.62
N LEU A 349 -16.57 8.99 7.85
CA LEU A 349 -17.70 9.42 7.02
C LEU A 349 -17.26 9.46 5.57
N VAL A 350 -18.06 8.89 4.68
CA VAL A 350 -17.87 8.96 3.23
C VAL A 350 -19.10 9.62 2.62
N LYS A 351 -18.89 10.67 1.82
CA LYS A 351 -19.90 11.26 0.94
C LYS A 351 -19.74 10.68 -0.45
N LEU A 352 -20.84 10.32 -1.09
CA LEU A 352 -20.88 9.81 -2.45
C LEU A 352 -21.95 10.54 -3.24
N CYS A 353 -21.58 11.11 -4.39
CA CYS A 353 -22.50 11.83 -5.26
C CYS A 353 -22.64 11.07 -6.57
N GLN A 354 -23.86 10.81 -7.03
CA GLN A 354 -24.19 10.25 -8.34
C GLN A 354 -24.67 11.37 -9.28
N ASN A 355 -24.24 11.33 -10.54
CA ASN A 355 -24.53 12.38 -11.51
C ASN A 355 -25.82 12.12 -12.33
N GLU A 356 -26.05 12.97 -13.31
CA GLU A 356 -27.22 13.00 -14.20
C GLU A 356 -27.16 12.01 -15.37
N GLN A 357 -26.05 11.31 -15.58
CA GLN A 357 -25.90 10.44 -16.75
C GLN A 357 -26.83 9.22 -16.67
N THR A 358 -27.40 8.83 -17.80
CA THR A 358 -28.48 7.82 -17.88
C THR A 358 -28.11 6.54 -18.63
N GLN A 359 -26.88 6.44 -19.15
CA GLN A 359 -26.43 5.22 -19.82
C GLN A 359 -26.35 4.05 -18.84
N ASP A 360 -26.63 2.83 -19.27
CA ASP A 360 -26.72 1.65 -18.39
C ASP A 360 -25.46 1.43 -17.53
N TRP A 361 -24.28 1.78 -18.04
CA TRP A 361 -23.00 1.66 -17.33
C TRP A 361 -22.79 2.72 -16.23
N THR A 362 -23.69 3.70 -16.09
CA THR A 362 -23.58 4.82 -15.13
C THR A 362 -24.40 4.60 -13.86
N VAL A 363 -25.09 3.46 -13.74
CA VAL A 363 -26.06 3.19 -12.67
C VAL A 363 -25.37 2.95 -11.32
N GLU A 364 -24.12 2.51 -11.34
CA GLU A 364 -23.39 2.10 -10.15
C GLU A 364 -23.17 3.28 -9.19
N TRP A 365 -23.61 3.11 -7.94
CA TRP A 365 -23.45 4.07 -6.87
C TRP A 365 -22.85 3.36 -5.65
N GLU A 366 -21.55 3.16 -5.72
CA GLU A 366 -20.86 2.21 -4.87
C GLU A 366 -19.43 2.63 -4.52
N PHE A 367 -18.95 2.13 -3.39
CA PHE A 367 -17.57 2.27 -2.97
C PHE A 367 -17.04 1.04 -2.24
N LYS A 368 -15.73 1.03 -2.02
CA LYS A 368 -15.01 0.07 -1.18
C LYS A 368 -14.09 0.86 -0.28
N LEU A 369 -14.07 0.57 1.01
CA LEU A 369 -13.12 1.19 1.94
C LEU A 369 -12.51 0.13 2.84
N ARG A 370 -11.18 0.14 2.96
CA ARG A 370 -10.44 -0.69 3.90
C ARG A 370 -9.45 0.12 4.73
N VAL A 371 -9.09 -0.43 5.89
CA VAL A 371 -8.07 0.11 6.80
C VAL A 371 -6.88 -0.83 6.84
N CYS A 372 -5.70 -0.32 6.52
CA CYS A 372 -4.47 -1.11 6.48
C CYS A 372 -3.24 -0.29 6.89
N ASP A 373 -2.10 -0.96 7.05
CA ASP A 373 -0.80 -0.30 7.14
C ASP A 373 -0.30 0.14 5.73
N ALA A 374 0.87 0.79 5.68
CA ALA A 374 1.47 1.28 4.43
C ALA A 374 1.83 0.15 3.44
N THR A 375 2.04 -1.08 3.93
CA THR A 375 2.30 -2.25 3.07
C THR A 375 1.01 -2.87 2.52
N GLY A 376 -0.16 -2.48 3.06
CA GLY A 376 -1.46 -3.02 2.72
C GLY A 376 -1.95 -4.14 3.64
N THR A 377 -1.26 -4.42 4.76
CA THR A 377 -1.71 -5.38 5.78
C THR A 377 -2.94 -4.83 6.48
N ALA A 378 -4.01 -5.61 6.58
CA ALA A 378 -5.22 -5.17 7.27
C ALA A 378 -4.96 -4.77 8.74
N ILE A 379 -5.46 -3.60 9.12
CA ILE A 379 -5.58 -3.21 10.52
C ILE A 379 -7.05 -3.42 10.88
N LEU A 380 -7.31 -4.36 11.79
CA LEU A 380 -8.67 -4.74 12.16
C LEU A 380 -9.14 -3.97 13.39
N ALA A 381 -10.40 -3.55 13.38
CA ALA A 381 -11.05 -3.03 14.58
C ALA A 381 -11.12 -4.12 15.66
N VAL A 382 -10.91 -3.74 16.92
CA VAL A 382 -10.94 -4.67 18.07
C VAL A 382 -12.30 -5.33 18.26
N ASP A 383 -13.36 -4.65 17.84
CA ASP A 383 -14.76 -5.05 17.94
C ASP A 383 -15.35 -5.42 16.58
N ARG A 384 -14.50 -5.70 15.57
CA ARG A 384 -14.95 -6.06 14.23
C ARG A 384 -15.98 -7.21 14.29
N PRO A 385 -17.20 -7.00 13.77
CA PRO A 385 -18.19 -8.08 13.67
C PRO A 385 -17.71 -9.21 12.76
N GLU A 386 -18.28 -10.40 12.93
CA GLU A 386 -18.07 -11.49 11.97
C GLU A 386 -18.54 -11.07 10.57
N THR A 387 -17.76 -11.46 9.56
CA THR A 387 -18.10 -11.18 8.16
C THR A 387 -19.38 -11.94 7.81
N GLN A 388 -20.43 -11.21 7.43
CA GLN A 388 -21.69 -11.82 7.01
C GLN A 388 -21.49 -12.54 5.67
N LYS A 389 -21.90 -13.80 5.61
CA LYS A 389 -21.86 -14.61 4.39
C LYS A 389 -23.15 -14.40 3.59
N THR A 390 -23.02 -14.30 2.27
CA THR A 390 -24.19 -14.39 1.37
C THR A 390 -24.83 -15.77 1.57
N GLN A 391 -26.09 -15.82 2.03
CA GLN A 391 -26.81 -17.09 2.09
C GLN A 391 -26.95 -17.64 0.67
N ALA A 392 -26.48 -18.87 0.44
CA ALA A 392 -26.73 -19.54 -0.84
C ALA A 392 -28.24 -19.56 -1.11
N PRO A 393 -28.70 -19.27 -2.34
CA PRO A 393 -30.13 -19.29 -2.64
C PRO A 393 -30.68 -20.66 -2.29
N THR A 394 -31.62 -20.70 -1.35
CA THR A 394 -32.35 -21.92 -1.01
C THR A 394 -32.98 -22.41 -2.31
N ARG A 395 -32.55 -23.57 -2.83
CA ARG A 395 -33.23 -24.21 -3.96
C ARG A 395 -34.69 -24.39 -3.54
N ARG A 396 -35.59 -23.52 -4.02
CA ARG A 396 -37.03 -23.74 -3.89
C ARG A 396 -37.29 -25.10 -4.52
N GLY A 397 -37.67 -26.07 -3.69
CA GLY A 397 -38.10 -27.37 -4.16
C GLY A 397 -39.18 -27.17 -5.21
N ARG A 398 -39.00 -27.78 -6.38
CA ARG A 398 -40.04 -27.89 -7.40
C ARG A 398 -41.29 -28.43 -6.69
N PRO A 399 -42.46 -27.76 -6.76
CA PRO A 399 -43.66 -28.33 -6.17
C PRO A 399 -43.89 -29.69 -6.83
N ALA A 400 -44.09 -30.71 -5.99
CA ALA A 400 -44.49 -32.02 -6.47
C ALA A 400 -45.86 -31.85 -7.15
N ASP A 401 -45.91 -32.15 -8.45
CA ASP A 401 -47.16 -32.27 -9.17
C ASP A 401 -48.00 -33.32 -8.43
N ALA A 402 -49.12 -32.88 -7.85
CA ALA A 402 -50.12 -33.77 -7.28
C ALA A 402 -50.95 -34.36 -8.43
N ASN A 403 -51.11 -35.69 -8.37
CA ASN A 403 -51.85 -36.57 -9.28
C ASN A 403 -53.15 -36.02 -9.86
#